data_AF-A0A1X7ARE0-F1
#
_entry.id   AF-A0A1X7ARE0-F1
#
_cell.length_a   1.000
_cell.length_b   1.000
_cell.length_c   1.000
_cell.angle_alpha   90.00
_cell.angle_beta   90.00
_cell.angle_gamma   90.00
#
_symmetry.space_group_name_H-M   'P 1'
#
loop_
_entity.id
_entity.type
_entity.pdbx_description
1 polymer ?
#
loop_
_entity_poly.entity_id
_entity_poly.type
_entity_poly.pdbx_seq_one_letter_code
_entity_poly.pdbx_strand_id
1 'polypeptide(L)'
;MPKITIVPDDSDLKPLEVRTKWQTIGDANATLISKRRMAEEFGKPAPVGELKENPVPWVKSGNLYLSLFETGDNSWKPIIINLANTQNRKLFTVLTGRHGSNMHFTKPDGQFTQVKDISHLRQDLQKKSQVMEQVPSDVDIMILDVTDPDFNSERRLRSCIRQHIQSGRTVILAWCFSIYAMKGVPENSTMDVINKKYPGLIDQPVRKIMRDDWSPV
;
A
#
# COMPACT_ATOMS: atom_id res chain seq x y z
N MET A 1 -20.00 4.77 3.09
CA MET A 1 -18.71 4.28 2.57
C MET A 1 -17.63 5.28 2.91
N PRO A 2 -16.41 4.86 3.27
CA PRO A 2 -15.30 5.75 3.54
C PRO A 2 -15.02 6.64 2.33
N LYS A 3 -14.75 7.93 2.55
CA LYS A 3 -14.33 8.83 1.47
C LYS A 3 -12.93 8.45 1.01
N ILE A 4 -12.81 7.97 -0.23
CA ILE A 4 -11.50 7.72 -0.85
C ILE A 4 -10.83 9.06 -1.11
N THR A 5 -9.59 9.21 -0.65
CA THR A 5 -8.78 10.39 -0.92
C THR A 5 -7.79 10.05 -2.02
N ILE A 6 -7.85 10.78 -3.14
CA ILE A 6 -6.92 10.64 -4.26
C ILE A 6 -6.03 11.87 -4.32
N VAL A 7 -4.71 11.65 -4.28
CA VAL A 7 -3.69 12.64 -4.60
C VAL A 7 -3.35 12.50 -6.09
N PRO A 8 -3.45 13.57 -6.89
CA PRO A 8 -3.04 13.53 -8.29
C PRO A 8 -1.60 13.06 -8.45
N ASP A 9 -1.30 12.29 -9.48
CA ASP A 9 0.06 11.81 -9.78
C ASP A 9 1.00 12.92 -10.25
N ASP A 10 0.47 14.05 -10.70
CA ASP A 10 1.17 15.29 -11.04
C ASP A 10 1.27 16.29 -9.87
N SER A 11 0.85 15.89 -8.67
CA SER A 11 0.81 16.75 -7.48
C SER A 11 2.20 17.20 -6.99
N ASP A 12 2.26 18.46 -6.56
CA ASP A 12 3.41 19.05 -5.87
C ASP A 12 3.48 18.73 -4.37
N LEU A 13 2.46 18.06 -3.83
CA LEU A 13 2.44 17.65 -2.44
C LEU A 13 3.56 16.65 -2.16
N LYS A 14 4.21 16.80 -1.00
CA LYS A 14 5.17 15.80 -0.52
C LYS A 14 4.45 14.72 0.27
N PRO A 15 4.83 13.43 0.16
CA PRO A 15 4.23 12.37 0.96
C PRO A 15 4.26 12.64 2.47
N LEU A 16 5.29 13.33 2.98
CA LEU A 16 5.35 13.75 4.37
C LEU A 16 4.29 14.81 4.73
N GLU A 17 4.06 15.80 3.87
CA GLU A 17 2.99 16.80 4.06
C GLU A 17 1.60 16.18 3.99
N VAL A 18 1.45 15.13 3.18
CA VAL A 18 0.22 14.32 3.14
C VAL A 18 0.12 13.40 4.35
N ARG A 19 1.22 12.96 4.95
CA ARG A 19 1.18 12.16 6.18
C ARG A 19 0.77 13.01 7.39
N THR A 20 1.34 14.21 7.54
CA THR A 20 1.15 15.03 8.76
C THR A 20 -0.30 15.43 9.00
N LYS A 21 -1.10 15.69 7.96
CA LYS A 21 -2.53 16.01 8.18
C LYS A 21 -3.40 14.79 8.54
N TRP A 22 -2.88 13.57 8.44
CA TRP A 22 -3.62 12.31 8.67
C TRP A 22 -3.04 11.46 9.80
N GLN A 23 -1.85 11.81 10.27
CA GLN A 23 -1.12 11.14 11.35
C GLN A 23 -1.93 11.06 12.65
N THR A 24 -2.73 12.08 12.95
CA THR A 24 -3.54 12.15 14.18
C THR A 24 -4.58 11.03 14.29
N ILE A 25 -5.18 10.61 13.18
CA ILE A 25 -6.18 9.53 13.17
C ILE A 25 -5.50 8.17 13.25
N GLY A 26 -4.43 7.97 12.47
CA GLY A 26 -3.64 6.73 12.49
C GLY A 26 -3.05 6.45 13.87
N ASP A 27 -2.40 7.44 14.48
CA ASP A 27 -1.76 7.32 15.78
C ASP A 27 -2.78 7.06 16.90
N ALA A 28 -3.96 7.71 16.82
CA ALA A 28 -5.05 7.48 17.77
C ALA A 28 -5.60 6.04 17.68
N ASN A 29 -5.81 5.53 16.47
CA ASN A 29 -6.25 4.16 16.25
C ASN A 29 -5.21 3.14 16.72
N ALA A 30 -3.94 3.32 16.35
CA ALA A 30 -2.86 2.43 16.76
C ALA A 30 -2.73 2.38 18.29
N THR A 31 -2.85 3.53 18.95
CA THR A 31 -2.88 3.63 20.41
C THR A 31 -4.06 2.86 21.01
N LEU A 32 -5.27 3.00 20.44
CA LEU A 32 -6.46 2.29 20.94
C LEU A 32 -6.34 0.78 20.76
N ILE A 33 -5.86 0.31 19.61
CA ILE A 33 -5.61 -1.12 19.33
C ILE A 33 -4.59 -1.69 20.31
N SER A 34 -3.46 -0.99 20.48
CA SER A 34 -2.41 -1.42 21.42
C SER A 34 -2.96 -1.55 22.84
N LYS A 35 -3.73 -0.56 23.32
CA LYS A 35 -4.35 -0.63 24.65
C LYS A 35 -5.38 -1.75 24.77
N ARG A 36 -6.14 -2.05 23.73
CA ARG A 36 -7.09 -3.19 23.71
C ARG A 36 -6.38 -4.53 23.80
N ARG A 37 -5.31 -4.71 23.02
CA ARG A 37 -4.49 -5.93 23.06
C ARG A 37 -3.85 -6.12 24.43
N MET A 38 -3.31 -5.06 25.04
CA MET A 38 -2.80 -5.13 26.41
C MET A 38 -3.91 -5.46 27.41
N ALA A 39 -5.10 -4.87 27.27
CA ALA A 39 -6.21 -5.17 28.16
C ALA A 39 -6.60 -6.65 28.10
N GLU A 40 -6.70 -7.22 26.90
CA GLU A 40 -6.95 -8.65 26.69
C GLU A 40 -5.85 -9.52 27.32
N GLU A 41 -4.58 -9.22 27.06
CA GLU A 41 -3.43 -9.97 27.59
C GLU A 41 -3.39 -9.99 29.13
N PHE A 42 -3.79 -8.88 29.77
CA PHE A 42 -3.79 -8.76 31.22
C PHE A 42 -5.16 -9.05 31.88
N GLY A 43 -6.16 -9.54 31.13
CA GLY A 43 -7.51 -9.80 31.66
C GLY A 43 -8.22 -8.55 32.19
N LYS A 44 -7.90 -7.37 31.66
CA LYS A 44 -8.48 -6.08 32.05
C LYS A 44 -9.61 -5.69 31.08
N PRO A 45 -10.56 -4.86 31.54
CA PRO A 45 -11.56 -4.28 30.64
C PRO A 45 -10.90 -3.51 29.49
N ALA A 46 -11.34 -3.77 28.26
CA ALA A 46 -10.86 -3.07 27.09
C ALA A 46 -11.22 -1.57 27.16
N PRO A 47 -10.31 -0.66 26.79
CA PRO A 47 -10.62 0.77 26.72
C PRO A 47 -11.75 1.04 25.73
N VAL A 48 -12.67 1.92 26.14
CA VAL A 48 -13.78 2.40 25.33
C VAL A 48 -13.27 3.45 24.33
N GLY A 49 -13.75 3.37 23.10
CA GLY A 49 -13.40 4.29 22.02
C GLY A 49 -13.77 3.71 20.66
N GLU A 50 -14.08 4.55 19.69
CA GLU A 50 -14.33 4.10 18.32
C GLU A 50 -13.05 4.20 17.51
N LEU A 51 -12.75 3.15 16.73
CA LEU A 51 -11.73 3.26 15.71
C LEU A 51 -12.28 4.19 14.63
N LYS A 52 -11.60 5.29 14.39
CA LYS A 52 -11.97 6.23 13.34
C LYS A 52 -11.52 5.67 12.00
N GLU A 53 -12.25 5.94 10.93
CA GLU A 53 -11.76 5.57 9.60
C GLU A 53 -10.49 6.37 9.30
N ASN A 54 -9.36 5.70 9.10
CA ASN A 54 -8.14 6.35 8.63
C ASN A 54 -8.27 6.57 7.11
N PRO A 55 -8.36 7.83 6.63
CA PRO A 55 -8.35 8.07 5.20
C PRO A 55 -6.97 7.69 4.69
N VAL A 56 -6.91 6.69 3.82
CA VAL A 56 -5.68 6.35 3.10
C VAL A 56 -5.67 7.22 1.83
N PRO A 57 -4.73 8.18 1.70
CA PRO A 57 -4.54 8.90 0.46
C PRO A 57 -3.78 8.00 -0.51
N TRP A 58 -4.38 7.88 -1.69
CA TRP A 58 -3.86 7.09 -2.78
C TRP A 58 -3.35 8.02 -3.87
N VAL A 59 -2.19 7.71 -4.44
CA VAL A 59 -1.82 8.26 -5.74
C VAL A 59 -2.44 7.39 -6.80
N LYS A 60 -3.10 8.03 -7.77
CA LYS A 60 -3.71 7.35 -8.92
C LYS A 60 -2.96 7.77 -10.17
N SER A 61 -2.51 6.79 -10.96
CA SER A 61 -2.00 7.01 -12.31
C SER A 61 -2.61 5.98 -13.25
N GLY A 62 -3.47 6.41 -14.17
CA GLY A 62 -4.24 5.48 -15.01
C GLY A 62 -5.06 4.47 -14.19
N ASN A 63 -4.76 3.18 -14.38
CA ASN A 63 -5.36 2.04 -13.67
C ASN A 63 -4.56 1.60 -12.42
N LEU A 64 -3.52 2.36 -12.03
CA LEU A 64 -2.66 2.07 -10.89
C LEU A 64 -3.03 2.92 -9.68
N TYR A 65 -3.13 2.28 -8.51
CA TYR A 65 -3.36 2.92 -7.21
C TYR A 65 -2.22 2.58 -6.25
N LEU A 66 -1.57 3.61 -5.71
CA LEU A 66 -0.42 3.51 -4.82
C LEU A 66 -0.73 4.18 -3.49
N SER A 67 -0.62 3.44 -2.39
CA SER A 67 -0.64 4.01 -1.05
C SER A 67 0.57 4.93 -0.80
N LEU A 68 0.31 6.11 -0.21
CA LEU A 68 1.39 7.01 0.23
C LEU A 68 2.02 6.60 1.56
N PHE A 69 1.28 5.87 2.40
CA PHE A 69 1.73 5.42 3.71
C PHE A 69 1.06 4.11 4.10
N GLU A 70 1.36 3.61 5.29
CA GLU A 70 0.79 2.39 5.85
C GLU A 70 -0.73 2.35 5.81
N THR A 71 -1.24 1.33 5.13
CA THR A 71 -2.67 1.14 4.96
C THR A 71 -3.14 0.06 5.92
N GLY A 72 -4.02 0.41 6.86
CA GLY A 72 -4.64 -0.54 7.78
C GLY A 72 -5.82 -1.30 7.15
N ASP A 73 -6.80 -1.70 7.97
CA ASP A 73 -7.95 -2.49 7.52
C ASP A 73 -8.83 -1.83 6.46
N ASN A 74 -8.76 -0.51 6.33
CA ASN A 74 -9.46 0.28 5.33
C ASN A 74 -8.61 0.61 4.09
N SER A 75 -7.58 -0.19 3.82
CA SER A 75 -6.64 0.00 2.72
C SER A 75 -7.33 0.13 1.35
N TRP A 76 -7.60 -0.99 0.69
CA TRP A 76 -8.02 -1.04 -0.70
C TRP A 76 -9.51 -1.36 -0.88
N LYS A 77 -10.18 -1.91 0.15
CA LYS A 77 -11.60 -2.27 0.09
C LYS A 77 -12.47 -1.11 -0.44
N PRO A 78 -12.34 0.13 0.08
CA PRO A 78 -13.20 1.22 -0.38
C PRO A 78 -12.99 1.55 -1.86
N ILE A 79 -11.74 1.45 -2.37
CA ILE A 79 -11.43 1.67 -3.79
C ILE A 79 -12.18 0.66 -4.65
N ILE A 80 -12.04 -0.63 -4.36
CA ILE A 80 -12.67 -1.68 -5.17
C ILE A 80 -14.18 -1.53 -5.13
N ILE A 81 -14.78 -1.38 -3.94
CA ILE A 81 -16.23 -1.24 -3.79
C ILE A 81 -16.74 -0.03 -4.58
N ASN A 82 -16.08 1.12 -4.48
CA ASN A 82 -16.47 2.31 -5.21
C ASN A 82 -16.34 2.13 -6.72
N LEU A 83 -15.19 1.65 -7.21
CA LEU A 83 -14.94 1.47 -8.64
C LEU A 83 -15.87 0.42 -9.27
N ALA A 84 -16.17 -0.67 -8.56
CA ALA A 84 -17.07 -1.70 -9.02
C ALA A 84 -18.51 -1.18 -9.14
N ASN A 85 -19.00 -0.48 -8.12
CA ASN A 85 -20.39 -0.03 -8.05
C ASN A 85 -20.67 1.26 -8.84
N THR A 86 -19.68 2.15 -8.99
CA THR A 86 -19.91 3.48 -9.59
C THR A 86 -19.28 3.63 -10.98
N GLN A 87 -18.27 2.84 -11.31
CA GLN A 87 -17.52 2.93 -12.57
C GLN A 87 -17.54 1.63 -13.38
N ASN A 88 -18.35 0.65 -12.96
CA ASN A 88 -18.49 -0.65 -13.61
C ASN A 88 -17.15 -1.38 -13.84
N ARG A 89 -16.14 -1.13 -12.99
CA ARG A 89 -14.85 -1.82 -13.07
C ARG A 89 -14.99 -3.25 -12.52
N LYS A 90 -14.50 -4.23 -13.28
CA LYS A 90 -14.68 -5.65 -12.94
C LYS A 90 -13.42 -6.36 -12.51
N LEU A 91 -12.25 -5.94 -13.00
CA LEU A 91 -11.02 -6.68 -12.80
C LEU A 91 -10.05 -5.91 -11.91
N PHE A 92 -9.64 -6.51 -10.80
CA PHE A 92 -8.76 -5.90 -9.80
C PHE A 92 -7.60 -6.82 -9.44
N THR A 93 -6.40 -6.27 -9.32
CA THR A 93 -5.22 -6.96 -8.77
C THR A 93 -4.72 -6.17 -7.58
N VAL A 94 -4.72 -6.79 -6.40
CA VAL A 94 -4.14 -6.23 -5.18
C VAL A 94 -2.78 -6.89 -4.95
N LEU A 95 -1.74 -6.08 -4.95
CA LEU A 95 -0.38 -6.49 -4.61
C LEU A 95 -0.16 -6.24 -3.11
N THR A 96 0.15 -7.30 -2.35
CA THR A 96 0.18 -7.34 -0.89
C THR A 96 1.44 -8.03 -0.35
N GLY A 97 1.52 -8.29 0.96
CA GLY A 97 2.54 -9.15 1.59
C GLY A 97 3.82 -8.43 2.02
N ARG A 98 3.93 -7.13 1.70
CA ARG A 98 5.05 -6.25 2.09
C ARG A 98 4.78 -5.57 3.42
N HIS A 99 5.81 -5.46 4.26
CA HIS A 99 5.82 -4.59 5.44
C HIS A 99 7.08 -3.71 5.49
N GLY A 100 6.93 -2.50 6.06
CA GLY A 100 7.94 -2.01 6.99
C GLY A 100 9.01 -1.03 6.50
N SER A 101 8.97 -0.45 5.29
CA SER A 101 9.98 0.55 4.91
C SER A 101 9.60 1.39 3.69
N ASN A 102 10.13 2.62 3.61
CA ASN A 102 10.09 3.43 2.38
C ASN A 102 10.93 2.79 1.26
N MET A 103 11.82 1.84 1.56
CA MET A 103 12.74 1.24 0.60
C MET A 103 12.90 -0.26 0.87
N HIS A 104 13.32 -1.00 -0.14
CA HIS A 104 13.61 -2.42 -0.04
C HIS A 104 15.09 -2.66 0.14
N PHE A 105 15.44 -3.58 1.04
CA PHE A 105 16.75 -4.22 0.96
C PHE A 105 16.73 -5.23 -0.19
N THR A 106 17.86 -5.32 -0.89
CA THR A 106 18.02 -6.14 -2.08
C THR A 106 19.28 -6.99 -1.98
N LYS A 107 19.15 -8.25 -2.34
CA LYS A 107 20.29 -9.14 -2.59
C LYS A 107 21.09 -8.65 -3.80
N PRO A 108 22.32 -9.16 -4.01
CA PRO A 108 23.09 -8.89 -5.23
C PRO A 108 22.35 -9.22 -6.54
N ASP A 109 21.42 -10.17 -6.52
CA ASP A 109 20.59 -10.55 -7.67
C ASP A 109 19.34 -9.66 -7.87
N GLY A 110 19.17 -8.64 -7.02
CA GLY A 110 18.05 -7.70 -7.06
C GLY A 110 16.76 -8.19 -6.41
N GLN A 111 16.73 -9.39 -5.82
CA GLN A 111 15.56 -9.85 -5.08
C GLN A 111 15.36 -9.02 -3.82
N PHE A 112 14.11 -8.68 -3.49
CA PHE A 112 13.86 -8.02 -2.22
C PHE A 112 14.06 -8.99 -1.06
N THR A 113 14.56 -8.44 0.03
CA THR A 113 14.71 -9.14 1.30
C THR A 113 14.02 -8.41 2.41
N GLN A 114 13.76 -9.13 3.49
CA GLN A 114 13.06 -8.62 4.67
C GLN A 114 11.64 -8.07 4.35
N VAL A 115 11.07 -8.46 3.21
CA VAL A 115 9.74 -8.03 2.75
C VAL A 115 8.60 -8.90 3.26
N LYS A 116 8.88 -9.95 4.05
CA LYS A 116 7.93 -11.01 4.34
C LYS A 116 7.02 -10.70 5.53
N ASP A 117 5.76 -10.40 5.25
CA ASP A 117 4.69 -10.40 6.26
C ASP A 117 3.50 -11.28 5.82
N ILE A 118 3.53 -12.54 6.24
CA ILE A 118 2.47 -13.52 5.97
C ILE A 118 1.13 -13.05 6.54
N SER A 119 1.13 -12.24 7.61
CA SER A 119 -0.10 -11.77 8.24
C SER A 119 -0.88 -10.83 7.32
N HIS A 120 -0.19 -9.96 6.55
CA HIS A 120 -0.82 -9.06 5.58
C HIS A 120 -1.52 -9.81 4.46
N LEU A 121 -0.90 -10.87 3.92
CA LEU A 121 -1.55 -11.71 2.90
C LEU A 121 -2.83 -12.34 3.46
N ARG A 122 -2.78 -12.93 4.66
CA ARG A 122 -3.95 -13.54 5.31
C ARG A 122 -5.06 -12.52 5.53
N GLN A 123 -4.73 -11.33 6.02
CA GLN A 123 -5.67 -10.24 6.22
C GLN A 123 -6.32 -9.80 4.91
N ASP A 124 -5.56 -9.69 3.82
CA ASP A 124 -6.11 -9.30 2.53
C ASP A 124 -6.97 -10.37 1.88
N LEU A 125 -6.65 -11.66 2.07
CA LEU A 125 -7.51 -12.76 1.66
C LEU A 125 -8.85 -12.73 2.41
N GLN A 126 -8.84 -12.44 3.72
CA GLN A 126 -10.06 -12.24 4.49
C GLN A 126 -10.86 -11.02 4.02
N LYS A 127 -10.18 -9.89 3.76
CA LYS A 127 -10.79 -8.67 3.21
C LYS A 127 -11.41 -8.92 1.84
N LYS A 128 -10.79 -9.75 0.98
CA LYS A 128 -11.36 -10.15 -0.30
C LYS A 128 -12.73 -10.79 -0.11
N SER A 129 -12.88 -11.76 0.78
CA SER A 129 -14.19 -12.39 1.04
C SER A 129 -15.25 -11.35 1.44
N GLN A 130 -14.91 -10.41 2.33
CA GLN A 130 -15.81 -9.34 2.74
C GLN A 130 -16.20 -8.38 1.60
N VAL A 131 -15.27 -8.10 0.69
CA VAL A 131 -15.54 -7.21 -0.45
C VAL A 131 -16.39 -7.90 -1.50
N MET A 132 -16.19 -9.20 -1.74
CA MET A 132 -16.99 -9.97 -2.70
C MET A 132 -18.48 -9.97 -2.37
N GLU A 133 -18.86 -9.81 -1.10
CA GLU A 133 -20.26 -9.65 -0.66
C GLU A 133 -20.87 -8.28 -0.99
N GLN A 134 -20.05 -7.29 -1.33
CA GLN A 134 -20.44 -5.87 -1.51
C GLN A 134 -20.30 -5.37 -2.95
N VAL A 135 -19.90 -6.25 -3.86
CA VAL A 135 -19.66 -5.92 -5.27
C VAL A 135 -20.49 -6.85 -6.18
N PRO A 136 -20.75 -6.46 -7.44
CA PRO A 136 -21.41 -7.34 -8.40
C PRO A 136 -20.70 -8.69 -8.57
N SER A 137 -21.46 -9.75 -8.82
CA SER A 137 -20.96 -11.13 -8.90
C SER A 137 -19.98 -11.40 -10.05
N ASP A 138 -19.92 -10.52 -11.05
CA ASP A 138 -19.01 -10.58 -12.19
C ASP A 138 -17.67 -9.84 -11.93
N VAL A 139 -17.45 -9.34 -10.71
CA VAL A 139 -16.18 -8.75 -10.29
C VAL A 139 -15.16 -9.83 -9.92
N ASP A 140 -13.94 -9.70 -10.43
CA ASP A 140 -12.80 -10.54 -10.11
C ASP A 140 -11.70 -9.75 -9.37
N ILE A 141 -11.29 -10.27 -8.22
CA ILE A 141 -10.26 -9.69 -7.36
C ILE A 141 -9.14 -10.72 -7.18
N MET A 142 -7.94 -10.40 -7.67
CA MET A 142 -6.72 -11.18 -7.43
C MET A 142 -5.94 -10.56 -6.27
N ILE A 143 -5.48 -11.38 -5.33
CA ILE A 143 -4.56 -10.98 -4.26
C ILE A 143 -3.23 -11.68 -4.55
N LEU A 144 -2.17 -10.92 -4.81
CA LEU A 144 -0.83 -11.45 -5.09
C LEU A 144 0.15 -11.02 -4.00
N ASP A 145 0.87 -11.98 -3.46
CA ASP A 145 1.91 -11.75 -2.48
C ASP A 145 3.21 -11.32 -3.18
N VAL A 146 3.66 -10.08 -2.94
CA VAL A 146 4.89 -9.57 -3.56
C VAL A 146 6.16 -10.24 -3.03
N THR A 147 6.05 -11.10 -2.01
CA THR A 147 7.15 -11.93 -1.52
C THR A 147 7.35 -13.18 -2.38
N ASP A 148 6.39 -13.50 -3.25
CA ASP A 148 6.52 -14.57 -4.23
C ASP A 148 7.72 -14.28 -5.15
N PRO A 149 8.62 -15.25 -5.40
CA PRO A 149 9.75 -15.09 -6.31
C PRO A 149 9.38 -14.48 -7.67
N ASP A 150 8.18 -14.71 -8.18
CA ASP A 150 7.72 -14.18 -9.46
C ASP A 150 7.48 -12.66 -9.44
N PHE A 151 7.39 -12.06 -8.25
CA PHE A 151 7.15 -10.62 -8.05
C PHE A 151 8.20 -9.95 -7.15
N ASN A 152 9.04 -10.72 -6.47
CA ASN A 152 9.97 -10.28 -5.43
C ASN A 152 11.27 -9.62 -5.97
N SER A 153 11.16 -8.73 -6.94
CA SER A 153 12.22 -7.81 -7.37
C SER A 153 11.58 -6.64 -8.12
N GLU A 154 12.26 -5.49 -8.18
CA GLU A 154 11.73 -4.30 -8.87
C GLU A 154 11.33 -4.62 -10.32
N ARG A 155 12.23 -5.27 -11.07
CA ARG A 155 12.00 -5.66 -12.46
C ARG A 155 10.77 -6.54 -12.62
N ARG A 156 10.64 -7.57 -11.77
CA ARG A 156 9.53 -8.53 -11.83
C ARG A 156 8.21 -7.90 -11.41
N LEU A 157 8.21 -7.13 -10.31
CA LEU A 157 7.05 -6.39 -9.84
C LEU A 157 6.53 -5.43 -10.90
N ARG A 158 7.42 -4.67 -11.54
CA ARG A 158 7.07 -3.75 -12.64
C ARG A 158 6.49 -4.49 -13.85
N SER A 159 7.06 -5.64 -14.20
CA SER A 159 6.53 -6.49 -15.28
C SER A 159 5.12 -6.99 -14.96
N CYS A 160 4.90 -7.49 -13.75
CA CYS A 160 3.60 -7.97 -13.27
C CYS A 160 2.55 -6.85 -13.31
N ILE A 161 2.88 -5.65 -12.80
CA ILE A 161 1.95 -4.50 -12.82
C ILE A 161 1.56 -4.16 -14.25
N ARG A 162 2.52 -4.02 -15.16
CA ARG A 162 2.26 -3.71 -16.58
C ARG A 162 1.37 -4.77 -17.22
N GLN A 163 1.66 -6.05 -17.01
CA GLN A 163 0.86 -7.14 -17.56
C GLN A 163 -0.60 -7.06 -17.10
N HIS A 164 -0.84 -6.81 -15.81
CA HIS A 164 -2.19 -6.68 -15.28
C HIS A 164 -2.91 -5.41 -15.78
N ILE A 165 -2.21 -4.29 -15.89
CA ILE A 165 -2.78 -3.06 -16.47
C ILE A 165 -3.15 -3.28 -17.93
N GLN A 166 -2.26 -3.92 -18.72
CA GLN A 166 -2.49 -4.25 -20.12
C GLN A 166 -3.65 -5.23 -20.31
N SER A 167 -3.85 -6.16 -19.37
CA SER A 167 -5.03 -7.03 -19.33
C SER A 167 -6.30 -6.32 -18.82
N GLY A 168 -6.30 -5.00 -18.73
CA GLY A 168 -7.47 -4.19 -18.35
C GLY A 168 -7.78 -4.15 -16.86
N ARG A 169 -6.90 -4.66 -15.99
CA ARG A 169 -7.13 -4.70 -14.54
C ARG A 169 -6.76 -3.37 -13.90
N THR A 170 -7.48 -3.04 -12.84
CA THR A 170 -7.06 -2.02 -11.88
C THR A 170 -6.05 -2.64 -10.93
N VAL A 171 -4.83 -2.10 -10.89
CA VAL A 171 -3.77 -2.58 -10.00
C VAL A 171 -3.70 -1.69 -8.78
N ILE A 172 -3.70 -2.29 -7.60
CA ILE A 172 -3.66 -1.61 -6.30
C ILE A 172 -2.46 -2.18 -5.54
N LEU A 173 -1.48 -1.34 -5.22
CA LEU A 173 -0.40 -1.74 -4.31
C LEU A 173 -0.80 -1.35 -2.90
N ALA A 174 -1.19 -2.36 -2.11
CA ALA A 174 -1.60 -2.20 -0.73
C ALA A 174 -0.38 -2.20 0.22
N TRP A 175 -0.61 -1.76 1.47
CA TRP A 175 0.33 -1.72 2.59
C TRP A 175 1.33 -0.58 2.58
N CYS A 176 2.32 -0.64 3.48
CA CYS A 176 3.24 0.44 3.77
C CYS A 176 3.89 0.99 2.51
N PHE A 177 3.82 2.31 2.31
CA PHE A 177 4.70 3.11 1.44
C PHE A 177 4.86 2.59 0.00
N SER A 178 3.78 2.09 -0.61
CA SER A 178 3.87 1.43 -1.92
C SER A 178 4.30 2.35 -3.07
N ILE A 179 4.11 3.67 -2.94
CA ILE A 179 4.67 4.64 -3.91
C ILE A 179 6.20 4.53 -4.02
N TYR A 180 6.88 3.99 -3.01
CA TYR A 180 8.31 3.75 -3.02
C TYR A 180 8.68 2.28 -3.25
N ALA A 181 7.75 1.43 -3.69
CA ALA A 181 8.02 0.01 -3.92
C ALA A 181 9.12 -0.26 -4.96
N MET A 182 9.41 0.72 -5.83
CA MET A 182 10.49 0.63 -6.81
C MET A 182 11.85 1.07 -6.25
N LYS A 183 11.94 1.49 -4.97
CA LYS A 183 13.20 1.94 -4.37
C LYS A 183 13.91 0.79 -3.66
N GLY A 184 14.98 0.26 -4.26
CA GLY A 184 15.85 -0.75 -3.66
C GLY A 184 17.22 -0.22 -3.22
N VAL A 185 17.78 -0.77 -2.15
CA VAL A 185 19.18 -0.59 -1.71
C VAL A 185 19.81 -1.95 -1.38
N PRO A 186 21.12 -2.14 -1.59
CA PRO A 186 21.80 -3.37 -1.19
C PRO A 186 21.61 -3.67 0.30
N GLU A 187 21.53 -4.94 0.66
CA GLU A 187 21.61 -5.38 2.05
C GLU A 187 22.86 -4.78 2.73
N ASN A 188 22.71 -4.40 4.01
CA ASN A 188 23.76 -3.76 4.81
C ASN A 188 24.18 -2.34 4.35
N SER A 189 23.40 -1.68 3.49
CA SER A 189 23.61 -0.27 3.17
C SER A 189 23.49 0.60 4.43
N THR A 190 24.45 1.51 4.63
CA THR A 190 24.38 2.51 5.70
C THR A 190 23.38 3.62 5.37
N MET A 191 22.97 4.40 6.37
CA MET A 191 22.13 5.58 6.16
C MET A 191 22.77 6.59 5.20
N ASP A 192 24.10 6.72 5.20
CA ASP A 192 24.81 7.60 4.26
C ASP A 192 24.68 7.11 2.81
N VAL A 193 24.79 5.80 2.58
CA VAL A 193 24.59 5.20 1.25
C VAL A 193 23.15 5.41 0.79
N ILE A 194 22.18 5.20 1.69
CA ILE A 194 20.76 5.44 1.43
C ILE A 194 20.50 6.90 1.07
N ASN A 195 20.97 7.85 1.89
CA ASN A 195 20.76 9.28 1.67
C ASN A 195 21.49 9.78 0.41
N LYS A 196 22.65 9.22 0.09
CA LYS A 196 23.37 9.51 -1.15
C LYS A 196 22.62 9.01 -2.39
N LYS A 197 22.02 7.82 -2.31
CA LYS A 197 21.26 7.23 -3.42
C LYS A 197 19.90 7.88 -3.60
N TYR A 198 19.22 8.21 -2.52
CA TYR A 198 17.88 8.79 -2.51
C TYR A 198 17.81 10.06 -1.64
N PRO A 199 18.47 11.16 -2.07
CA PRO A 199 18.51 12.39 -1.30
C PRO A 199 17.11 12.96 -1.12
N GLY A 200 16.74 13.20 0.15
CA GLY A 200 15.45 13.78 0.53
C GLY A 200 14.24 12.95 0.07
N LEU A 201 14.35 11.61 0.01
CA LEU A 201 13.31 10.74 -0.56
C LEU A 201 11.88 11.09 -0.10
N ILE A 202 11.69 11.34 1.19
CA ILE A 202 10.39 11.64 1.79
C ILE A 202 9.89 13.07 1.52
N ASP A 203 10.79 13.95 1.12
CA ASP A 203 10.53 15.36 0.81
C ASP A 203 10.38 15.62 -0.70
N GLN A 204 10.47 14.58 -1.52
CA GLN A 204 10.23 14.68 -2.95
C GLN A 204 8.73 14.84 -3.22
N PRO A 205 8.33 15.74 -4.13
CA PRO A 205 6.94 15.85 -4.57
C PRO A 205 6.46 14.54 -5.21
N VAL A 206 5.17 14.23 -5.07
CA VAL A 206 4.52 13.06 -5.69
C VAL A 206 4.84 12.99 -7.18
N ARG A 207 4.71 14.10 -7.92
CA ARG A 207 5.03 14.13 -9.36
C ARG A 207 6.46 13.70 -9.71
N LYS A 208 7.43 14.00 -8.85
CA LYS A 208 8.82 13.60 -9.07
C LYS A 208 8.98 12.11 -8.87
N ILE A 209 8.41 11.56 -7.80
CA ILE A 209 8.43 10.11 -7.53
C ILE A 209 7.72 9.36 -8.66
N MET A 210 6.53 9.80 -9.07
CA MET A 210 5.77 9.18 -10.16
C MET A 210 6.53 9.19 -11.48
N ARG A 211 7.12 10.32 -11.87
CA ARG A 211 7.91 10.41 -13.09
C ARG A 211 9.14 9.52 -13.05
N ASP A 212 9.89 9.55 -11.96
CA ASP A 212 11.19 8.90 -11.87
C ASP A 212 11.04 7.37 -11.69
N ASP A 213 10.01 6.91 -10.97
CA ASP A 213 9.87 5.51 -10.55
C ASP A 213 8.72 4.74 -11.20
N TRP A 214 7.70 5.45 -11.71
CA TRP A 214 6.46 4.83 -12.19
C TRP A 214 6.19 5.09 -13.67
N SER A 215 6.95 5.95 -14.33
CA SER A 215 6.92 6.03 -15.80
C SER A 215 7.68 4.84 -16.42
N PRO A 216 7.20 4.15 -17.48
CA PRO A 216 5.85 4.04 -18.04
C PRO A 216 5.18 2.72 -17.56
N VAL A 217 4.94 2.57 -16.26
CA VAL A 217 4.08 1.49 -15.76
C VAL A 217 2.67 1.75 -16.24
#